data_AF-K2PPZ0-F1
#
_entry.id   AF-K2PPZ0-F1
#
_cell.length_a   1.000
_cell.length_b   1.000
_cell.length_c   1.000
_cell.angle_alpha   90.00
_cell.angle_beta   90.00
_cell.angle_gamma   90.00
#
_symmetry.space_group_name_H-M   'P 1'
#
loop_
_entity.id
_entity.type
_entity.pdbx_description
1 polymer ?
#
loop_
_entity_poly.entity_id
_entity_poly.type
_entity_poly.pdbx_seq_one_letter_code
_entity_poly.pdbx_strand_id
1 'polypeptide(L)'
;MEYIIILIILVIILGAIIFAIWNIAVGKQKSQEKINNFTRNFNKSTENTSALVNTTFNKTKKSIEKKISKSYLTGCSWIITNEPNDNILFTFRNNNELLITTNGIVKRAEYELIIDNNSILITKDNVTEHYNIVNIKNDFLFLNMVSSNSILFLANNTKFKDEIKSALNRYAKEIYNLN
;
A
#
# COMPACT_ATOMS: atom_id res chain seq x y z
N MET A 1 -58.49 -5.97 23.75
CA MET A 1 -58.03 -5.91 22.35
C MET A 1 -56.72 -5.14 22.19
N GLU A 2 -56.52 -4.02 22.89
CA GLU A 2 -55.28 -3.21 22.77
C GLU A 2 -53.99 -3.96 23.11
N TYR A 3 -53.97 -4.78 24.16
CA TYR A 3 -52.79 -5.59 24.52
C TYR A 3 -52.36 -6.59 23.44
N ILE A 4 -53.32 -7.13 22.69
CA ILE A 4 -53.03 -8.08 21.60
C ILE A 4 -52.38 -7.33 20.43
N ILE A 5 -52.82 -6.11 20.15
CA ILE A 5 -52.26 -5.26 19.10
C ILE A 5 -50.83 -4.84 19.45
N ILE A 6 -50.57 -4.47 20.72
CA ILE A 6 -49.22 -4.12 21.19
C ILE A 6 -48.27 -5.32 21.11
N LEU A 7 -48.73 -6.52 21.46
CA LEU A 7 -47.94 -7.75 21.36
C LEU A 7 -47.54 -8.06 19.91
N ILE A 8 -48.47 -7.87 18.97
CA ILE A 8 -48.22 -8.09 17.53
C ILE A 8 -47.16 -7.10 17.00
N ILE A 9 -47.24 -5.83 17.39
CA ILE A 9 -46.28 -4.80 16.98
C ILE A 9 -44.87 -5.11 17.50
N LEU A 10 -44.75 -5.59 18.75
CA LEU A 10 -43.46 -5.98 19.33
C LEU A 10 -42.80 -7.15 18.59
N VAL A 11 -43.59 -8.15 18.16
CA VAL A 11 -43.08 -9.29 17.38
C VAL A 11 -42.59 -8.85 16.01
N ILE A 12 -43.28 -7.91 15.36
CA ILE A 12 -42.88 -7.37 14.05
C ILE A 12 -41.56 -6.58 14.17
N ILE A 13 -41.41 -5.75 15.21
CA ILE A 13 -40.19 -4.97 15.45
C ILE A 13 -39.00 -5.90 15.72
N LEU A 14 -39.17 -6.93 16.55
CA LEU A 14 -38.12 -7.91 16.83
C LEU A 14 -37.72 -8.69 15.56
N GLY A 15 -38.69 -9.06 14.72
CA GLY A 15 -38.43 -9.70 13.43
C GLY A 15 -37.63 -8.82 12.47
N ALA A 16 -37.95 -7.52 12.41
CA ALA A 16 -37.23 -6.56 11.57
C ALA A 16 -35.77 -6.35 12.02
N ILE A 17 -35.53 -6.31 13.33
CA ILE A 17 -34.18 -6.18 13.90
C ILE A 17 -33.34 -7.42 13.58
N ILE A 18 -33.90 -8.62 13.74
CA ILE A 18 -33.20 -9.88 13.40
C ILE A 18 -32.89 -9.93 11.90
N PHE A 19 -33.82 -9.53 11.04
CA PHE A 19 -33.62 -9.47 9.59
C PHE A 19 -32.54 -8.47 9.18
N ALA A 20 -32.48 -7.30 9.83
CA ALA A 20 -31.45 -6.29 9.58
C ALA A 20 -30.05 -6.78 9.98
N ILE A 21 -29.92 -7.44 11.14
CA ILE A 21 -28.66 -8.04 11.62
C ILE A 21 -28.20 -9.14 10.66
N TRP A 22 -29.13 -9.98 10.17
CA TRP A 22 -28.80 -11.05 9.23
C TRP A 22 -28.32 -10.52 7.87
N ASN A 23 -28.96 -9.47 7.32
CA ASN A 23 -28.52 -8.83 6.09
C ASN A 23 -27.14 -8.18 6.20
N ILE A 24 -26.81 -7.56 7.33
CA ILE A 24 -25.48 -6.99 7.59
C ILE A 24 -24.42 -8.10 7.71
N ALA A 25 -24.75 -9.24 8.32
CA ALA A 25 -23.85 -10.39 8.43
C ALA A 25 -23.60 -11.09 7.08
N VAL A 26 -24.64 -11.27 6.27
CA VAL A 26 -24.56 -11.91 4.95
C VAL A 26 -23.81 -11.03 3.93
N GLY A 27 -23.91 -9.70 4.03
CA GLY A 27 -23.15 -8.76 3.20
C GLY A 27 -21.62 -8.82 3.41
N LYS A 28 -21.15 -9.16 4.62
CA LYS A 28 -19.72 -9.28 4.93
C LYS A 28 -19.09 -10.57 4.39
N GLN A 29 -19.86 -11.66 4.27
CA GLN A 29 -19.35 -12.93 3.74
C GLN A 29 -19.02 -12.86 2.24
N LYS A 30 -19.83 -12.20 1.40
CA LYS A 30 -19.52 -12.06 -0.05
C LYS A 30 -18.28 -11.21 -0.36
N SER A 31 -17.94 -10.26 0.51
CA SER A 31 -16.72 -9.45 0.41
C SER A 31 -15.48 -10.24 0.83
N GLN A 32 -15.58 -10.99 1.94
CA GLN A 32 -14.49 -11.85 2.42
C GLN A 32 -14.26 -13.06 1.53
N GLU A 33 -15.26 -13.64 0.88
CA GLU A 33 -15.10 -14.77 -0.03
C GLU A 33 -14.40 -14.37 -1.34
N LYS A 34 -14.65 -13.15 -1.84
CA LYS A 34 -13.93 -12.56 -2.99
C LYS A 34 -12.46 -12.28 -2.66
N ILE A 35 -12.19 -11.77 -1.47
CA ILE A 35 -10.82 -11.52 -0.98
C ILE A 35 -10.11 -12.85 -0.71
N ASN A 36 -10.76 -13.82 -0.06
CA ASN A 36 -10.17 -15.12 0.24
C ASN A 36 -9.89 -15.93 -1.03
N ASN A 37 -10.73 -15.85 -2.06
CA ASN A 37 -10.47 -16.49 -3.35
C ASN A 37 -9.35 -15.78 -4.13
N PHE A 38 -9.24 -14.45 -4.01
CA PHE A 38 -8.11 -13.69 -4.56
C PHE A 38 -6.80 -14.05 -3.85
N THR A 39 -6.76 -14.05 -2.51
CA THR A 39 -5.59 -14.42 -1.70
C THR A 39 -5.20 -15.89 -1.87
N ARG A 40 -6.16 -16.81 -2.02
CA ARG A 40 -5.89 -18.24 -2.23
C ARG A 40 -5.33 -18.52 -3.63
N ASN A 41 -5.79 -17.80 -4.65
CA ASN A 41 -5.22 -17.85 -5.99
C ASN A 41 -3.84 -17.18 -6.05
N PHE A 42 -3.62 -16.11 -5.28
CA PHE A 42 -2.31 -15.48 -5.12
C PHE A 42 -1.32 -16.42 -4.42
N ASN A 43 -1.73 -17.07 -3.32
CA ASN A 43 -0.88 -17.98 -2.56
C ASN A 43 -0.54 -19.27 -3.31
N LYS A 44 -1.47 -19.81 -4.10
CA LYS A 44 -1.21 -20.98 -4.97
C LYS A 44 -0.29 -20.64 -6.15
N SER A 45 -0.28 -19.37 -6.57
CA SER A 45 0.73 -18.85 -7.50
C SER A 45 2.08 -18.62 -6.82
N THR A 46 2.14 -18.34 -5.52
CA THR A 46 3.40 -18.06 -4.81
C THR A 46 4.20 -19.31 -4.45
N GLU A 47 3.56 -20.43 -4.13
CA GLU A 47 4.25 -21.67 -3.77
C GLU A 47 5.05 -22.24 -4.95
N ASN A 48 4.51 -22.19 -6.17
CA ASN A 48 5.19 -22.60 -7.39
C ASN A 48 6.20 -21.55 -7.89
N THR A 49 6.18 -20.33 -7.36
CA THR A 49 7.17 -19.29 -7.71
C THR A 49 8.42 -19.33 -6.85
N SER A 50 8.48 -20.00 -5.69
CA SER A 50 9.74 -20.04 -4.92
C SER A 50 10.90 -20.70 -5.69
N ALA A 51 10.60 -21.74 -6.47
CA ALA A 51 11.56 -22.41 -7.35
C ALA A 51 11.85 -21.63 -8.65
N LEU A 52 10.85 -20.96 -9.23
CA LEU A 52 11.00 -20.14 -10.45
C LEU A 52 11.55 -18.73 -10.19
N VAL A 53 11.36 -18.20 -8.98
CA VAL A 53 11.95 -16.95 -8.50
C VAL A 53 13.43 -17.17 -8.33
N ASN A 54 13.93 -18.28 -7.78
CA ASN A 54 15.40 -18.47 -7.74
C ASN A 54 16.08 -18.45 -9.12
N THR A 55 15.44 -18.98 -10.16
CA THR A 55 16.02 -19.01 -11.51
C THR A 55 15.77 -17.73 -12.32
N THR A 56 14.66 -17.03 -12.07
CA THR A 56 14.35 -15.75 -12.73
C THR A 56 15.03 -14.59 -12.02
N PHE A 57 15.09 -14.59 -10.68
CA PHE A 57 15.74 -13.58 -9.84
C PHE A 57 17.21 -13.40 -10.19
N ASN A 58 17.93 -14.45 -10.60
CA ASN A 58 19.32 -14.29 -11.07
C ASN A 58 19.44 -13.52 -12.40
N LYS A 59 18.43 -13.59 -13.28
CA LYS A 59 18.35 -12.78 -14.52
C LYS A 59 17.75 -11.39 -14.24
N THR A 60 16.78 -11.28 -13.34
CA THR A 60 16.15 -10.02 -12.92
C THR A 60 17.05 -9.17 -12.03
N LYS A 61 17.96 -9.78 -11.25
CA LYS A 61 18.97 -9.11 -10.40
C LYS A 61 19.80 -8.13 -11.23
N LYS A 62 20.17 -8.51 -12.45
CA LYS A 62 20.90 -7.65 -13.39
C LYS A 62 20.11 -6.40 -13.85
N SER A 63 18.78 -6.42 -13.76
CA SER A 63 17.89 -5.28 -14.06
C SER A 63 17.39 -4.54 -12.81
N ILE A 64 17.52 -5.14 -11.62
CA ILE A 64 17.14 -4.58 -10.31
C ILE A 64 18.33 -3.84 -9.65
N GLU A 65 19.56 -4.28 -9.90
CA GLU A 65 20.80 -3.75 -9.28
C GLU A 65 21.33 -2.46 -9.93
N LYS A 66 20.49 -1.51 -10.32
CA LYS A 66 21.02 -0.17 -10.57
C LYS A 66 21.28 0.48 -9.22
N LYS A 67 22.56 0.54 -8.80
CA LYS A 67 22.98 1.26 -7.58
C LYS A 67 22.25 2.59 -7.51
N ILE A 68 21.52 2.81 -6.42
CA ILE A 68 20.73 4.01 -6.26
C ILE A 68 21.67 5.21 -6.06
N SER A 69 21.38 6.32 -6.74
CA SER A 69 22.12 7.57 -6.53
C SER A 69 21.37 8.44 -5.53
N LYS A 70 22.11 9.30 -4.81
CA LYS A 70 21.51 10.32 -3.94
C LYS A 70 20.54 11.22 -4.71
N SER A 71 20.90 11.60 -5.95
CA SER A 71 20.05 12.41 -6.83
C SER A 71 18.73 11.76 -7.20
N TYR A 72 18.70 10.43 -7.33
CA TYR A 72 17.46 9.71 -7.60
C TYR A 72 16.52 9.78 -6.40
N LEU A 73 17.07 9.59 -5.19
CA LEU A 73 16.31 9.64 -3.95
C LEU A 73 15.78 11.05 -3.65
N THR A 74 16.60 12.09 -3.88
CA THR A 74 16.27 13.48 -3.56
C THR A 74 15.56 14.24 -4.67
N GLY A 75 15.51 13.69 -5.88
CA GLY A 75 14.89 14.32 -7.04
C GLY A 75 13.36 14.30 -7.06
N CYS A 76 12.72 13.60 -6.13
CA CYS A 76 11.27 13.53 -6.04
C CYS A 76 10.80 13.26 -4.61
N SER A 77 9.48 13.30 -4.42
CA SER A 77 8.83 12.88 -3.18
C SER A 77 8.20 11.50 -3.36
N TRP A 78 8.15 10.74 -2.27
CA TRP A 78 7.83 9.32 -2.25
C TRP A 78 6.59 9.09 -1.40
N ILE A 79 5.54 8.49 -1.96
CA ILE A 79 4.30 8.20 -1.22
C ILE A 79 4.30 6.75 -0.76
N ILE A 80 3.93 6.53 0.51
CA ILE A 80 3.65 5.18 1.04
C ILE A 80 2.39 4.64 0.36
N THR A 81 2.45 3.39 -0.07
CA THR A 81 1.35 2.74 -0.82
C THR A 81 0.84 1.45 -0.18
N ASN A 82 1.48 0.99 0.90
CA ASN A 82 1.05 -0.19 1.66
C ASN A 82 0.22 0.13 2.92
N GLU A 83 -0.03 1.41 3.23
CA GLU A 83 -0.88 1.80 4.37
C GLU A 83 -2.22 2.42 3.92
N PRO A 84 -3.36 1.92 4.45
CA PRO A 84 -4.67 2.19 3.86
C PRO A 84 -5.30 3.55 4.20
N ASN A 85 -4.68 4.45 4.96
CA ASN A 85 -5.39 5.67 5.42
C ASN A 85 -4.57 6.93 5.63
N ASP A 86 -3.24 6.88 5.51
CA ASP A 86 -2.41 8.07 5.65
C ASP A 86 -1.63 8.28 4.35
N ASN A 87 -1.86 9.42 3.70
CA ASN A 87 -1.03 9.89 2.59
C ASN A 87 0.32 10.33 3.16
N ILE A 88 1.14 9.36 3.58
CA ILE A 88 2.45 9.62 4.15
C ILE A 88 3.43 9.84 3.00
N LEU A 89 4.05 11.02 3.00
CA LEU A 89 5.02 11.44 2.00
C LEU A 89 6.41 11.54 2.61
N PHE A 90 7.36 10.85 2.01
CA PHE A 90 8.78 10.89 2.32
C PHE A 90 9.48 11.81 1.32
N THR A 91 10.20 12.80 1.82
CA THR A 91 11.02 13.70 0.99
C THR A 91 12.45 13.69 1.51
N PHE A 92 13.32 13.01 0.78
CA PHE A 92 14.75 12.96 1.06
C PHE A 92 15.40 14.24 0.53
N ARG A 93 16.16 14.95 1.36
CA ARG A 93 16.82 16.20 1.00
C ARG A 93 18.32 16.00 0.83
N ASN A 94 18.97 16.87 0.06
CA ASN A 94 20.41 16.75 -0.21
C ASN A 94 21.29 16.89 1.04
N ASN A 95 20.78 17.53 2.10
CA ASN A 95 21.44 17.74 3.39
C ASN A 95 21.19 16.62 4.41
N ASN A 96 20.86 15.40 3.96
CA ASN A 96 20.63 14.23 4.81
C ASN A 96 19.40 14.33 5.74
N GLU A 97 18.59 15.38 5.61
CA GLU A 97 17.28 15.45 6.26
C GLU A 97 16.25 14.63 5.48
N LEU A 98 15.40 13.91 6.21
CA LEU A 98 14.20 13.28 5.70
C LEU A 98 12.98 14.03 6.26
N LEU A 99 12.09 14.49 5.39
CA LEU A 99 10.81 15.03 5.79
C LEU A 99 9.74 13.94 5.64
N ILE A 100 9.04 13.64 6.73
CA ILE A 100 7.91 12.71 6.75
C ILE A 100 6.65 13.55 6.94
N THR A 101 5.87 13.70 5.88
CA THR A 101 4.63 14.47 5.89
C THR A 101 3.46 13.53 6.05
N THR A 102 2.64 13.72 7.08
CA THR A 102 1.40 12.97 7.30
C THR A 102 0.26 13.98 7.40
N ASN A 103 -0.72 13.90 6.51
CA ASN A 103 -1.88 14.79 6.49
C ASN A 103 -1.52 16.29 6.56
N GLY A 104 -0.43 16.67 5.89
CA GLY A 104 0.09 18.05 5.84
C GLY A 104 1.01 18.45 7.00
N ILE A 105 1.11 17.64 8.06
CA ILE A 105 2.03 17.87 9.18
C ILE A 105 3.39 17.26 8.84
N VAL A 106 4.46 18.04 8.98
CA VAL A 106 5.83 17.62 8.63
C VAL A 106 6.62 17.31 9.90
N LYS A 107 7.10 16.06 10.00
CA LYS A 107 8.12 15.67 10.97
C LYS A 107 9.48 15.60 10.30
N ARG A 108 10.51 16.10 10.99
CA ARG A 108 11.91 15.99 10.54
C ARG A 108 12.52 14.73 11.12
N ALA A 109 13.21 14.01 10.25
CA ALA A 109 14.00 12.82 10.52
C ALA A 109 15.33 12.97 9.77
N GLU A 110 16.23 12.02 9.95
CA GLU A 110 17.51 11.98 9.24
C GLU A 110 17.61 10.71 8.41
N TYR A 111 18.39 10.76 7.33
CA TYR A 111 18.73 9.58 6.57
C TYR A 111 20.19 9.59 6.13
N GLU A 112 20.74 8.40 5.97
CA GLU A 112 22.07 8.18 5.44
C GLU A 112 22.01 7.12 4.34
N LEU A 113 22.45 7.50 3.14
CA LEU A 113 22.53 6.58 2.00
C LEU A 113 23.92 5.95 1.94
N ILE A 114 23.99 4.64 2.13
CA ILE A 114 25.22 3.85 2.02
C ILE A 114 25.26 3.26 0.60
N ILE A 115 25.92 3.95 -0.31
CA ILE A 115 25.95 3.63 -1.75
C ILE A 115 26.58 2.26 -2.01
N ASP A 116 27.64 1.92 -1.28
CA ASP A 116 28.39 0.67 -1.51
C ASP A 116 27.58 -0.58 -1.18
N ASN A 117 26.71 -0.49 -0.18
CA ASN A 117 25.83 -1.58 0.26
C ASN A 117 24.41 -1.45 -0.32
N ASN A 118 24.15 -0.44 -1.15
CA ASN A 118 22.82 -0.12 -1.67
C ASN A 118 21.75 -0.15 -0.55
N SER A 119 22.06 0.50 0.56
CA SER A 119 21.24 0.51 1.77
C SER A 119 21.04 1.92 2.29
N ILE A 120 19.98 2.12 3.07
CA ILE A 120 19.66 3.40 3.70
C ILE A 120 19.43 3.20 5.19
N LEU A 121 19.98 4.12 5.98
CA LEU A 121 19.65 4.28 7.39
C LEU A 121 18.62 5.40 7.49
N ILE A 122 17.57 5.19 8.28
CA ILE A 122 16.57 6.22 8.58
C ILE A 122 16.50 6.37 10.10
N THR A 123 16.81 7.55 10.59
CA THR A 123 16.77 7.88 12.02
C THR A 123 15.53 8.71 12.30
N LYS A 124 14.63 8.18 13.12
CA LYS A 124 13.41 8.84 13.62
C LYS A 124 13.31 8.64 15.12
N ASP A 125 12.98 9.68 15.87
CA ASP A 125 12.82 9.62 17.33
C ASP A 125 14.00 8.93 18.06
N ASN A 126 15.24 9.24 17.64
CA ASN A 126 16.51 8.64 18.12
C ASN A 126 16.67 7.12 17.87
N VAL A 127 15.84 6.53 17.01
CA VAL A 127 15.98 5.14 16.57
C VAL A 127 16.39 5.11 15.10
N THR A 128 17.46 4.40 14.80
CA THR A 128 17.96 4.20 13.45
C THR A 128 17.53 2.84 12.92
N GLU A 129 16.73 2.85 11.87
CA GLU A 129 16.31 1.66 11.13
C GLU A 129 17.19 1.49 9.89
N HIS A 130 17.64 0.25 9.64
CA HIS A 130 18.47 -0.08 8.49
C HIS A 130 17.69 -0.84 7.44
N TYR A 131 17.74 -0.36 6.20
CA TYR A 131 17.02 -0.94 5.07
C TYR A 131 17.95 -1.25 3.90
N ASN A 132 17.76 -2.42 3.30
CA ASN A 132 18.27 -2.73 1.96
C ASN A 132 17.35 -2.12 0.91
N ILE A 133 17.93 -1.50 -0.12
CA ILE A 133 17.17 -0.80 -1.16
C ILE A 133 16.96 -1.72 -2.36
N VAL A 134 15.73 -1.79 -2.84
CA VAL A 134 15.37 -2.41 -4.12
C VAL A 134 14.60 -1.38 -4.94
N ASN A 135 15.17 -0.92 -6.03
CA ASN A 135 14.53 0.03 -6.95
C ASN A 135 13.97 -0.73 -8.16
N ILE A 136 12.72 -0.46 -8.53
CA ILE A 136 12.09 -1.00 -9.74
C ILE A 136 11.74 0.15 -10.68
N LYS A 137 12.39 0.16 -11.86
CA LYS A 137 12.08 1.04 -13.00
C LYS A 137 12.07 2.54 -12.70
N ASN A 138 12.71 3.01 -11.63
CA ASN A 138 12.69 4.41 -11.21
C ASN A 138 11.30 4.96 -10.82
N ASP A 139 10.34 4.07 -10.58
CA ASP A 139 8.96 4.42 -10.19
C ASP A 139 8.67 3.99 -8.77
N PHE A 140 9.32 2.90 -8.34
CA PHE A 140 9.09 2.27 -7.06
C PHE A 140 10.40 2.04 -6.31
N LEU A 141 10.36 2.33 -5.02
CA LEU A 141 11.43 2.16 -4.06
C LEU A 141 10.92 1.24 -2.95
N PHE A 142 11.55 0.08 -2.82
CA PHE A 142 11.28 -0.87 -1.75
C PHE A 142 12.42 -0.81 -0.75
N LEU A 143 12.09 -0.58 0.51
CA LEU A 143 13.04 -0.58 1.62
C LEU A 143 12.76 -1.80 2.48
N ASN A 144 13.63 -2.81 2.38
CA ASN A 144 13.51 -4.05 3.14
C ASN A 144 14.29 -3.91 4.43
N MET A 145 13.61 -3.92 5.58
CA MET A 145 14.28 -3.76 6.86
C MET A 145 15.22 -4.95 7.11
N VAL A 146 16.45 -4.67 7.49
CA VAL A 146 17.45 -5.71 7.76
C VAL A 146 16.98 -6.60 8.92
N SER A 147 17.08 -7.92 8.74
CA SER A 147 16.69 -8.93 9.74
C SER A 147 15.22 -8.86 10.17
N SER A 148 14.34 -8.33 9.31
CA SER A 148 12.90 -8.23 9.54
C SER A 148 12.14 -8.54 8.25
N ASN A 149 10.89 -8.97 8.38
CA ASN A 149 9.97 -9.16 7.24
C ASN A 149 9.24 -7.86 6.86
N SER A 150 9.60 -6.74 7.49
CA SER A 150 9.01 -5.42 7.19
C SER A 150 9.58 -4.83 5.91
N ILE A 151 8.68 -4.36 5.04
CA ILE A 151 9.02 -3.71 3.78
C ILE A 151 8.25 -2.39 3.69
N LEU A 152 8.96 -1.29 3.46
CA LEU A 152 8.35 -0.02 3.10
C LEU A 152 8.24 0.07 1.58
N PHE A 153 7.01 0.24 1.07
CA PHE A 153 6.75 0.38 -0.35
C PHE A 153 6.45 1.84 -0.69
N LEU A 154 7.41 2.46 -1.38
CA LEU A 154 7.40 3.87 -1.75
C LEU A 154 7.21 4.01 -3.26
N ALA A 155 6.23 4.79 -3.69
CA ALA A 155 6.03 5.13 -5.09
C ALA A 155 6.43 6.59 -5.35
N ASN A 156 6.93 6.88 -6.54
CA ASN A 156 7.18 8.25 -6.96
C ASN A 156 5.84 9.02 -7.02
N ASN A 157 5.68 10.01 -6.15
CA ASN A 157 4.42 10.74 -5.97
C ASN A 157 3.95 11.46 -7.24
N THR A 158 4.88 12.05 -8.00
CA THR A 158 4.53 12.78 -9.24
C THR A 158 4.00 11.82 -10.30
N LYS A 159 4.72 10.72 -10.54
CA LYS A 159 4.31 9.70 -11.53
C LYS A 159 3.01 9.02 -11.13
N PHE A 160 2.87 8.70 -9.85
CA PHE A 160 1.65 8.09 -9.31
C PHE A 160 0.41 8.99 -9.52
N LYS A 161 0.53 10.30 -9.26
CA LYS A 161 -0.55 11.26 -9.52
C LYS A 161 -0.91 11.35 -11.01
N ASP A 162 0.09 11.37 -11.88
CA ASP A 162 -0.14 11.43 -13.34
C ASP A 162 -0.84 10.16 -13.86
N GLU A 163 -0.47 8.99 -13.34
CA GLU A 163 -1.13 7.71 -13.67
C GLU A 163 -2.59 7.69 -13.19
N ILE A 164 -2.86 8.10 -11.95
CA ILE A 164 -4.25 8.23 -11.44
C ILE A 164 -5.05 9.19 -12.31
N LYS A 165 -4.49 10.36 -12.63
CA LYS A 165 -5.16 11.36 -13.48
C LYS A 165 -5.46 10.80 -14.87
N SER A 166 -4.51 10.07 -15.46
CA SER A 166 -4.69 9.41 -16.76
C SER A 166 -5.78 8.33 -16.71
N ALA A 167 -5.79 7.51 -15.66
CA ALA A 167 -6.80 6.47 -15.45
C ALA A 167 -8.20 7.07 -15.26
N LEU A 168 -8.33 8.11 -14.43
CA LEU A 168 -9.59 8.84 -14.23
C LEU A 168 -10.10 9.47 -15.52
N ASN A 169 -9.22 10.09 -16.30
CA ASN A 169 -9.59 10.67 -17.60
C ASN A 169 -10.05 9.60 -18.59
N ARG A 170 -9.45 8.41 -18.59
CA ARG A 170 -9.87 7.28 -19.42
C ARG A 170 -11.25 6.80 -19.02
N TYR A 171 -11.47 6.58 -17.72
CA TYR A 171 -12.75 6.16 -17.18
C TYR A 171 -13.86 7.19 -17.45
N ALA A 172 -13.58 8.48 -17.28
CA ALA A 172 -14.51 9.55 -17.62
C ALA A 172 -14.87 9.52 -19.11
N LYS A 173 -13.89 9.38 -20.01
CA LYS A 173 -14.14 9.24 -21.46
C LYS A 173 -14.97 8.01 -21.79
N GLU A 174 -14.73 6.88 -21.13
CA GLU A 174 -15.54 5.66 -21.30
C GLU A 174 -17.00 5.89 -20.88
N ILE A 175 -17.24 6.56 -19.76
CA ILE A 175 -18.60 6.95 -19.34
C ILE A 175 -19.26 7.91 -20.34
N TYR A 176 -18.53 8.93 -20.80
CA TYR A 176 -19.09 9.94 -21.70
C TYR A 176 -19.28 9.45 -23.13
N ASN A 177 -18.46 8.52 -23.61
CA ASN A 177 -18.59 7.91 -24.95
C ASN A 177 -19.54 6.69 -24.97
N LEU A 178 -20.19 6.37 -23.84
CA LEU A 178 -21.25 5.36 -23.73
C LEU A 178 -22.67 5.96 -23.82
N ASN A 179 -22.82 7.19 -24.34
CA ASN A 179 -24.10 7.77 -24.76
C ASN A 179 -24.15 7.94 -26.28
#